data_AF-A0A4D6KB46-F1
#
_entry.id   AF-A0A4D6KB46-F1
#
_cell.length_a   1.000
_cell.length_b   1.000
_cell.length_c   1.000
_cell.angle_alpha   90.00
_cell.angle_beta   90.00
_cell.angle_gamma   90.00
#
_symmetry.space_group_name_H-M   'P 1'
#
loop_
_entity.id
_entity.type
_entity.pdbx_description
1 polymer ?
#
loop_
_entity_poly.entity_id
_entity_poly.type
_entity_poly.pdbx_seq_one_letter_code
_entity_poly.pdbx_strand_id
1 'polypeptide(L)'
;MPRPATVLLVVLVSVGGVGLVLSTNVVALDEDGMPAVAELQQDTDPLVADTDDDGLDDGSEVDELGTDPVVADTDDDGLDDGSEVDELGTDPVVADTDEDGLDDGSEVDELGTDPVVADTDGDGLDDGSEVYTHETGPMSADTDHDGLNDSTEIEIHGTDPTSADSDADDLEDLDEIELHGTDPAAADTDGDGLDDGAEVYQHRTGTTTADTDGDGLDDGTEIEVHGTDPTAADTDGDGLEDAAEIEIHDTDPLQADMDGDGLKDGDEVDHDALDEADPFRMDIFVEVDYVEGYKPPTRSLEMVREAYAAAPISNPDSSTGIRLHISYGEAIDTDGRVSLDELRQRYTPVYFDHEDDGYHYGIAVGDARHDARSVAGVTQGWGDNRPFLFETARDDSDQTLPDDSIASTFMHELGHSNGIRPNDYEGVDSKAVSTDRYESAMNYNAPNGYVGYNDGVPFDDWDHIEHHLHTPDVRD
;
A
#
# COMPACT_ATOMS: atom_id res chain seq x y z
N MET A 1 -29.75 83.57 22.40
CA MET A 1 -29.75 84.75 21.50
C MET A 1 -28.31 85.03 21.12
N PRO A 2 -27.84 84.54 19.97
CA PRO A 2 -26.58 84.99 19.41
C PRO A 2 -26.79 86.35 18.72
N ARG A 3 -25.77 87.19 18.76
CA ARG A 3 -25.75 88.51 18.10
C ARG A 3 -25.57 88.30 16.59
N PRO A 4 -26.22 89.08 15.72
CA PRO A 4 -25.88 89.06 14.30
C PRO A 4 -24.47 89.66 14.13
N ALA A 5 -23.53 88.85 13.62
CA ALA A 5 -22.27 89.37 13.11
C ALA A 5 -22.59 90.30 11.94
N THR A 6 -22.13 91.55 12.05
CA THR A 6 -22.28 92.54 10.97
C THR A 6 -21.06 92.39 10.08
N VAL A 7 -21.21 91.69 8.96
CA VAL A 7 -20.20 91.69 7.90
C VAL A 7 -20.11 93.12 7.34
N LEU A 8 -18.96 93.75 7.54
CA LEU A 8 -18.67 95.07 7.00
C LEU A 8 -18.17 94.91 5.56
N LEU A 9 -19.10 94.83 4.62
CA LEU A 9 -18.78 94.94 3.19
C LEU A 9 -18.27 96.36 2.90
N VAL A 10 -16.96 96.57 2.87
CA VAL A 10 -16.37 97.85 2.45
C VAL A 10 -16.42 97.94 0.92
N VAL A 11 -17.58 98.33 0.39
CA VAL A 11 -17.70 98.71 -1.02
C VAL A 11 -17.15 100.13 -1.19
N LEU A 12 -15.91 100.24 -1.68
CA LEU A 12 -15.36 101.50 -2.17
C LEU A 12 -16.03 101.87 -3.51
N VAL A 13 -17.22 102.46 -3.44
CA VAL A 13 -17.87 103.06 -4.62
C VAL A 13 -17.18 104.39 -4.93
N SER A 14 -16.27 104.40 -5.90
CA SER A 14 -15.81 105.63 -6.53
C SER A 14 -16.86 106.12 -7.53
N VAL A 15 -17.58 107.19 -7.16
CA VAL A 15 -18.53 107.84 -8.08
C VAL A 15 -17.74 108.72 -9.06
N GLY A 16 -17.46 108.18 -10.25
CA GLY A 16 -16.85 108.95 -11.33
C GLY A 16 -16.60 108.20 -12.64
N GLY A 17 -17.63 108.01 -13.45
CA GLY A 17 -17.52 107.95 -14.92
C GLY A 17 -16.92 106.70 -15.58
N VAL A 18 -17.80 105.92 -16.23
CA VAL A 18 -17.54 105.00 -17.37
C VAL A 18 -16.37 104.02 -17.20
N GLY A 19 -16.71 102.81 -16.74
CA GLY A 19 -15.83 101.65 -16.73
C GLY A 19 -16.04 100.86 -15.44
N LEU A 20 -16.95 99.89 -15.46
CA LEU A 20 -16.99 98.87 -14.41
C LEU A 20 -15.76 97.98 -14.65
N VAL A 21 -14.64 98.33 -14.02
CA VAL A 21 -13.52 97.41 -13.83
C VAL A 21 -13.51 97.10 -12.34
N LEU A 22 -14.19 96.00 -11.99
CA LEU A 22 -14.02 95.35 -10.70
C LEU A 22 -12.61 94.75 -10.70
N SER A 23 -11.62 95.53 -10.27
CA SER A 23 -10.34 94.98 -9.84
C SER A 23 -10.41 94.87 -8.31
N THR A 24 -10.98 93.76 -7.83
CA THR A 24 -10.85 93.35 -6.43
C THR A 24 -9.41 92.94 -6.21
N ASN A 25 -8.67 93.71 -5.42
CA ASN A 25 -7.42 93.22 -4.87
C ASN A 25 -7.80 92.13 -3.87
N VAL A 26 -7.55 90.89 -4.27
CA VAL A 26 -7.01 89.76 -3.50
C VAL A 26 -6.71 90.13 -2.05
N VAL A 27 -7.66 89.90 -1.15
CA VAL A 27 -7.39 89.85 0.29
C VAL A 27 -8.04 88.57 0.78
N ALA A 28 -7.22 87.54 0.96
CA ALA A 28 -7.49 86.46 1.90
C ALA A 28 -7.49 87.06 3.31
N LEU A 29 -8.47 86.71 4.13
CA LEU A 29 -8.72 87.37 5.42
C LEU A 29 -8.20 86.56 6.62
N ASP A 30 -8.02 85.26 6.42
CA ASP A 30 -7.52 84.17 7.26
C ASP A 30 -6.09 83.72 6.89
N GLU A 31 -5.57 84.17 5.74
CA GLU A 31 -4.20 83.91 5.26
C GLU A 31 -3.97 82.53 4.59
N ASP A 32 -5.03 81.83 4.18
CA ASP A 32 -5.01 80.58 3.38
C ASP A 32 -4.58 80.81 1.91
N GLY A 33 -4.81 82.00 1.38
CA GLY A 33 -4.55 82.34 -0.02
C GLY A 33 -5.82 82.46 -0.88
N MET A 34 -6.99 82.00 -0.41
CA MET A 34 -8.25 82.17 -1.11
C MET A 34 -8.81 83.59 -0.92
N PRO A 35 -9.19 84.32 -1.99
CA PRO A 35 -9.82 85.62 -1.82
C PRO A 35 -11.25 85.50 -1.25
N ALA A 36 -11.65 86.39 -0.34
CA ALA A 36 -13.02 86.44 0.24
C ALA A 36 -14.22 86.49 -0.74
N VAL A 37 -14.00 86.70 -2.04
CA VAL A 37 -15.04 86.56 -3.08
C VAL A 37 -15.11 85.16 -3.68
N ALA A 38 -14.02 84.41 -3.67
CA ALA A 38 -13.95 83.01 -4.08
C ALA A 38 -14.45 82.09 -2.95
N GLU A 39 -14.14 82.40 -1.70
CA GLU A 39 -14.68 81.68 -0.52
C GLU A 39 -16.21 81.69 -0.51
N LEU A 40 -16.82 82.88 -0.71
CA LEU A 40 -18.28 83.00 -0.88
C LEU A 40 -18.86 82.29 -2.11
N GLN A 41 -18.02 81.87 -3.07
CA GLN A 41 -18.44 81.09 -4.25
C GLN A 41 -18.33 79.58 -4.02
N GLN A 42 -17.37 79.16 -3.18
CA GLN A 42 -17.19 77.78 -2.72
C GLN A 42 -17.97 77.50 -1.42
N ASP A 43 -18.78 78.46 -0.97
CA ASP A 43 -19.59 78.38 0.25
C ASP A 43 -18.76 78.24 1.56
N THR A 44 -17.48 78.63 1.53
CA THR A 44 -16.57 78.62 2.69
C THR A 44 -16.65 79.90 3.57
N ASP A 45 -16.11 79.89 4.79
CA ASP A 45 -16.14 81.05 5.71
C ASP A 45 -14.88 81.93 5.56
N PRO A 46 -14.98 83.19 5.07
CA PRO A 46 -13.85 84.10 4.84
C PRO A 46 -13.06 84.59 6.07
N LEU A 47 -13.13 83.87 7.19
CA LEU A 47 -12.42 84.16 8.42
C LEU A 47 -11.84 82.89 9.05
N VAL A 48 -12.02 81.74 8.40
CA VAL A 48 -11.59 80.42 8.84
C VAL A 48 -10.78 79.85 7.69
N ALA A 49 -9.52 79.52 7.92
CA ALA A 49 -8.62 79.07 6.85
C ALA A 49 -8.95 77.66 6.34
N ASP A 50 -9.66 76.86 7.15
CA ASP A 50 -9.96 75.45 6.98
C ASP A 50 -11.42 75.30 7.43
N THR A 51 -12.33 75.21 6.47
CA THR A 51 -13.77 75.40 6.72
C THR A 51 -14.45 74.16 7.28
N ASP A 52 -14.01 72.96 6.95
CA ASP A 52 -14.55 71.68 7.43
C ASP A 52 -13.71 71.01 8.54
N ASP A 53 -12.61 71.64 8.95
CA ASP A 53 -11.72 71.25 10.04
C ASP A 53 -11.03 69.90 9.78
N ASP A 54 -10.67 69.58 8.53
CA ASP A 54 -10.01 68.33 8.12
C ASP A 54 -8.47 68.42 8.17
N GLY A 55 -7.92 69.63 8.26
CA GLY A 55 -6.49 69.90 8.34
C GLY A 55 -5.87 70.53 7.09
N LEU A 56 -6.61 70.62 5.98
CA LEU A 56 -6.23 71.36 4.78
C LEU A 56 -6.84 72.77 4.82
N ASP A 57 -6.16 73.73 4.18
CA ASP A 57 -6.72 75.09 4.05
C ASP A 57 -7.52 75.22 2.75
N ASP A 58 -8.65 75.95 2.79
CA ASP A 58 -9.60 76.10 1.69
C ASP A 58 -8.88 76.45 0.36
N GLY A 59 -7.82 77.27 0.46
CA GLY A 59 -6.98 77.68 -0.66
C GLY A 59 -6.22 76.51 -1.30
N SER A 60 -5.53 75.70 -0.49
CA SER A 60 -4.80 74.50 -0.90
C SER A 60 -5.72 73.47 -1.57
N GLU A 61 -6.88 73.23 -0.96
CA GLU A 61 -7.91 72.32 -1.46
C GLU A 61 -8.36 72.68 -2.87
N VAL A 62 -8.71 73.96 -3.11
CA VAL A 62 -9.23 74.38 -4.42
C VAL A 62 -8.14 74.58 -5.48
N ASP A 63 -6.98 75.14 -5.10
CA ASP A 63 -5.95 75.53 -6.07
C ASP A 63 -4.92 74.41 -6.37
N GLU A 64 -4.70 73.48 -5.44
CA GLU A 64 -3.65 72.46 -5.55
C GLU A 64 -4.17 71.01 -5.63
N LEU A 65 -5.12 70.62 -4.77
CA LEU A 65 -5.55 69.23 -4.59
C LEU A 65 -6.82 68.88 -5.40
N GLY A 66 -7.74 69.84 -5.54
CA GLY A 66 -9.02 69.66 -6.23
C GLY A 66 -10.14 69.09 -5.36
N THR A 67 -9.97 69.11 -4.04
CA THR A 67 -10.94 68.68 -3.02
C THR A 67 -12.05 69.71 -2.81
N ASP A 68 -13.13 69.33 -2.11
CA ASP A 68 -14.26 70.22 -1.78
C ASP A 68 -14.10 70.83 -0.38
N PRO A 69 -13.78 72.14 -0.24
CA PRO A 69 -13.39 72.78 1.03
C PRO A 69 -14.50 72.94 2.08
N VAL A 70 -15.61 72.22 1.91
CA VAL A 70 -16.70 72.15 2.88
C VAL A 70 -17.10 70.71 3.19
N VAL A 71 -16.37 69.74 2.66
CA VAL A 71 -16.55 68.31 2.81
C VAL A 71 -15.19 67.70 3.15
N ALA A 72 -15.00 67.36 4.42
CA ALA A 72 -13.75 66.80 4.92
C ALA A 72 -13.29 65.47 4.27
N ASP A 73 -14.11 64.83 3.43
CA ASP A 73 -13.89 63.52 2.79
C ASP A 73 -14.51 63.66 1.39
N THR A 74 -13.70 64.01 0.41
CA THR A 74 -14.16 64.47 -0.91
C THR A 74 -14.68 63.31 -1.77
N ASP A 75 -14.11 62.13 -1.66
CA ASP A 75 -14.47 60.95 -2.47
C ASP A 75 -15.35 59.91 -1.75
N ASP A 76 -15.72 60.19 -0.50
CA ASP A 76 -16.61 59.40 0.36
C ASP A 76 -16.06 57.99 0.66
N ASP A 77 -14.74 57.81 0.77
CA ASP A 77 -14.08 56.53 1.08
C ASP A 77 -13.95 56.27 2.59
N GLY A 78 -14.12 57.31 3.41
CA GLY A 78 -14.09 57.24 4.87
C GLY A 78 -12.83 57.82 5.53
N LEU A 79 -11.84 58.25 4.75
CA LEU A 79 -10.70 59.04 5.20
C LEU A 79 -10.97 60.54 4.99
N ASP A 80 -10.31 61.38 5.79
CA ASP A 80 -10.38 62.82 5.56
C ASP A 80 -9.25 63.30 4.64
N ASP A 81 -9.54 64.25 3.75
CA ASP A 81 -8.62 64.68 2.68
C ASP A 81 -7.25 65.11 3.26
N GLY A 82 -7.28 65.73 4.44
CA GLY A 82 -6.07 66.06 5.22
C GLY A 82 -5.22 64.85 5.61
N SER A 83 -5.82 63.80 6.17
CA SER A 83 -5.12 62.56 6.56
C SER A 83 -4.54 61.83 5.36
N GLU A 84 -5.29 61.79 4.27
CA GLU A 84 -4.86 61.22 2.99
C GLU A 84 -3.58 61.88 2.48
N VAL A 85 -3.55 63.22 2.44
CA VAL A 85 -2.39 63.96 1.91
C VAL A 85 -1.20 63.97 2.87
N ASP A 86 -1.44 64.22 4.17
CA ASP A 86 -0.35 64.46 5.14
C ASP A 86 0.19 63.19 5.79
N GLU A 87 -0.61 62.13 5.91
CA GLU A 87 -0.25 60.90 6.64
C GLU A 87 -0.07 59.69 5.73
N LEU A 88 -0.99 59.45 4.80
CA LEU A 88 -1.08 58.21 4.01
C LEU A 88 -0.41 58.31 2.63
N GLY A 89 -0.50 59.48 2.00
CA GLY A 89 -0.01 59.73 0.65
C GLY A 89 -0.95 59.26 -0.46
N THR A 90 -2.24 59.06 -0.15
CA THR A 90 -3.32 58.72 -1.09
C THR A 90 -3.79 59.96 -1.87
N ASP A 91 -4.61 59.75 -2.92
CA ASP A 91 -5.17 60.84 -3.74
C ASP A 91 -6.60 61.17 -3.25
N PRO A 92 -6.83 62.32 -2.57
CA PRO A 92 -8.08 62.61 -1.84
C PRO A 92 -9.31 62.89 -2.72
N VAL A 93 -9.23 62.57 -4.01
CA VAL A 93 -10.35 62.65 -4.95
C VAL A 93 -10.59 61.31 -5.67
N VAL A 94 -9.88 60.27 -5.25
CA VAL A 94 -9.91 58.91 -5.80
C VAL A 94 -9.93 57.91 -4.64
N ALA A 95 -11.13 57.41 -4.36
CA ALA A 95 -11.37 56.47 -3.26
C ALA A 95 -10.55 55.16 -3.29
N ASP A 96 -9.78 54.88 -4.34
CA ASP A 96 -8.97 53.66 -4.55
C ASP A 96 -7.71 54.12 -5.30
N THR A 97 -6.67 54.47 -4.55
CA THR A 97 -5.50 55.19 -5.06
C THR A 97 -4.63 54.31 -5.96
N ASP A 98 -4.50 53.01 -5.67
CA ASP A 98 -3.62 52.10 -6.40
C ASP A 98 -4.33 51.19 -7.42
N GLU A 99 -5.66 51.31 -7.51
CA GLU A 99 -6.55 50.67 -8.46
C GLU A 99 -6.64 49.13 -8.33
N ASP A 100 -6.49 48.60 -7.11
CA ASP A 100 -6.60 47.18 -6.82
C ASP A 100 -8.06 46.71 -6.55
N GLY A 101 -8.96 47.66 -6.32
CA GLY A 101 -10.39 47.43 -6.10
C GLY A 101 -10.85 47.44 -4.64
N LEU A 102 -9.97 47.74 -3.70
CA LEU A 102 -10.28 48.17 -2.33
C LEU A 102 -10.27 49.70 -2.26
N ASP A 103 -11.08 50.26 -1.36
CA ASP A 103 -11.02 51.70 -1.11
C ASP A 103 -10.02 52.02 0.01
N ASP A 104 -9.31 53.16 -0.10
CA ASP A 104 -8.16 53.49 0.76
C ASP A 104 -8.59 53.48 2.25
N GLY A 105 -9.80 53.96 2.53
CA GLY A 105 -10.43 53.86 3.84
C GLY A 105 -10.59 52.42 4.36
N SER A 106 -11.12 51.49 3.57
CA SER A 106 -11.25 50.07 3.94
C SER A 106 -9.90 49.41 4.18
N GLU A 107 -8.91 49.74 3.36
CA GLU A 107 -7.54 49.25 3.49
C GLU A 107 -6.93 49.66 4.83
N VAL A 108 -7.06 50.93 5.21
CA VAL A 108 -6.48 51.45 6.45
C VAL A 108 -7.26 50.99 7.69
N ASP A 109 -8.60 51.08 7.67
CA ASP A 109 -9.43 50.87 8.86
C ASP A 109 -9.83 49.42 9.11
N GLU A 110 -9.97 48.60 8.06
CA GLU A 110 -10.47 47.22 8.17
C GLU A 110 -9.38 46.16 7.96
N LEU A 111 -8.55 46.32 6.94
CA LEU A 111 -7.61 45.27 6.48
C LEU A 111 -6.19 45.47 7.02
N GLY A 112 -5.74 46.72 7.14
CA GLY A 112 -4.37 47.09 7.50
C GLY A 112 -3.37 47.01 6.34
N THR A 113 -3.85 47.01 5.09
CA THR A 113 -3.03 47.06 3.86
C THR A 113 -2.48 48.47 3.61
N ASP A 114 -1.55 48.61 2.66
CA ASP A 114 -0.93 49.89 2.29
C ASP A 114 -1.64 50.48 1.07
N PRO A 115 -2.47 51.54 1.22
CA PRO A 115 -3.40 52.00 0.17
C PRO A 115 -2.76 52.66 -1.05
N VAL A 116 -1.43 52.61 -1.15
CA VAL A 116 -0.68 53.06 -2.32
C VAL A 116 0.13 51.92 -2.96
N VAL A 117 -0.11 50.69 -2.53
CA VAL A 117 0.57 49.47 -2.95
C VAL A 117 -0.46 48.35 -3.12
N ALA A 118 -0.88 48.15 -4.37
CA ALA A 118 -1.88 47.15 -4.75
C ALA A 118 -1.59 45.69 -4.33
N ASP A 119 -0.40 45.38 -3.81
CA ASP A 119 0.05 44.05 -3.36
C ASP A 119 0.91 44.28 -2.12
N THR A 120 0.26 44.31 -0.95
CA THR A 120 0.84 44.77 0.31
C THR A 120 1.94 43.83 0.81
N ASP A 121 1.73 42.52 0.70
CA ASP A 121 2.67 41.52 1.21
C ASP A 121 3.71 41.05 0.18
N GLY A 122 3.49 41.39 -1.09
CA GLY A 122 4.43 41.19 -2.19
C GLY A 122 4.48 39.75 -2.70
N ASP A 123 3.42 38.97 -2.53
CA ASP A 123 3.34 37.58 -2.99
C ASP A 123 3.00 37.46 -4.49
N GLY A 124 2.44 38.52 -5.09
CA GLY A 124 2.06 38.59 -6.49
C GLY A 124 0.55 38.59 -6.78
N LEU A 125 -0.31 38.47 -5.77
CA LEU A 125 -1.74 38.77 -5.81
C LEU A 125 -1.97 40.22 -5.37
N ASP A 126 -3.01 40.86 -5.92
CA ASP A 126 -3.40 42.19 -5.46
C ASP A 126 -4.38 42.10 -4.28
N ASP A 127 -4.33 43.02 -3.32
CA ASP A 127 -5.03 42.90 -2.02
C ASP A 127 -6.55 42.75 -2.25
N GLY A 128 -7.09 43.49 -3.22
CA GLY A 128 -8.47 43.34 -3.69
C GLY A 128 -8.80 41.95 -4.23
N SER A 129 -7.93 41.33 -5.02
CA SER A 129 -8.11 39.96 -5.53
C SER A 129 -8.09 38.92 -4.40
N GLU A 130 -7.23 39.10 -3.41
CA GLU A 130 -7.13 38.23 -2.25
C GLU A 130 -8.42 38.23 -1.45
N VAL A 131 -8.92 39.42 -1.13
CA VAL A 131 -10.15 39.58 -0.34
C VAL A 131 -11.40 39.10 -1.09
N TYR A 132 -11.53 39.44 -2.38
CA TYR A 132 -12.79 39.22 -3.11
C TYR A 132 -12.85 37.95 -3.95
N THR A 133 -11.70 37.37 -4.32
CA THR A 133 -11.62 36.24 -5.25
C THR A 133 -11.05 34.99 -4.60
N HIS A 134 -9.94 35.13 -3.87
CA HIS A 134 -9.17 34.00 -3.36
C HIS A 134 -9.47 33.68 -1.89
N GLU A 135 -10.11 34.61 -1.17
CA GLU A 135 -10.41 34.48 0.26
C GLU A 135 -9.14 34.31 1.12
N THR A 136 -8.01 34.82 0.61
CA THR A 136 -6.70 34.84 1.27
C THR A 136 -6.50 36.11 2.10
N GLY A 137 -5.42 36.17 2.88
CA GLY A 137 -5.11 37.31 3.74
C GLY A 137 -4.11 38.26 3.10
N PRO A 138 -4.50 39.51 2.72
CA PRO A 138 -3.64 40.44 1.97
C PRO A 138 -2.44 41.04 2.73
N MET A 139 -2.16 40.51 3.92
CA MET A 139 -0.99 40.85 4.71
C MET A 139 -0.10 39.62 4.97
N SER A 140 -0.41 38.51 4.33
CA SER A 140 0.16 37.19 4.58
C SER A 140 0.34 36.48 3.25
N ALA A 141 1.56 36.57 2.72
CA ALA A 141 1.96 35.94 1.46
C ALA A 141 1.84 34.41 1.41
N ASP A 142 1.36 33.78 2.50
CA ASP A 142 1.18 32.36 2.79
C ASP A 142 0.07 32.32 3.86
N THR A 143 -1.18 32.12 3.42
CA THR A 143 -2.37 32.30 4.25
C THR A 143 -2.56 31.15 5.23
N ASP A 144 -2.31 29.91 4.82
CA ASP A 144 -2.51 28.72 5.66
C ASP A 144 -1.24 28.24 6.40
N HIS A 145 -0.10 28.83 6.06
CA HIS A 145 1.21 28.62 6.69
C HIS A 145 1.83 27.25 6.42
N ASP A 146 1.54 26.63 5.27
CA ASP A 146 2.18 25.40 4.81
C ASP A 146 3.58 25.64 4.21
N GLY A 147 3.88 26.89 3.85
CA GLY A 147 5.15 27.34 3.29
C GLY A 147 5.19 27.51 1.77
N LEU A 148 4.07 27.31 1.08
CA LEU A 148 3.80 27.84 -0.25
C LEU A 148 3.21 29.25 -0.13
N ASN A 149 3.39 30.04 -1.18
CA ASN A 149 2.77 31.35 -1.24
C ASN A 149 1.44 31.25 -1.99
N ASP A 150 0.45 32.04 -1.60
CA ASP A 150 -0.92 31.98 -2.13
C ASP A 150 -0.93 32.09 -3.67
N SER A 151 -0.16 33.03 -4.24
CA SER A 151 -0.02 33.18 -5.69
C SER A 151 0.56 31.93 -6.38
N THR A 152 1.48 31.22 -5.71
CA THR A 152 2.13 30.00 -6.22
C THR A 152 1.18 28.82 -6.19
N GLU A 153 0.42 28.68 -5.11
CA GLU A 153 -0.62 27.68 -4.97
C GLU A 153 -1.66 27.81 -6.08
N ILE A 154 -2.19 29.02 -6.30
CA ILE A 154 -3.21 29.27 -7.33
C ILE A 154 -2.65 29.10 -8.75
N GLU A 155 -1.50 29.71 -9.07
CA GLU A 155 -1.02 29.80 -10.45
C GLU A 155 -0.22 28.58 -10.93
N ILE A 156 0.47 27.89 -10.02
CA ILE A 156 1.42 26.83 -10.35
C ILE A 156 0.89 25.46 -9.98
N HIS A 157 0.42 25.28 -8.74
CA HIS A 157 0.06 23.98 -8.19
C HIS A 157 -1.44 23.66 -8.33
N GLY A 158 -2.29 24.68 -8.38
CA GLY A 158 -3.74 24.53 -8.41
C GLY A 158 -4.33 24.08 -7.07
N THR A 159 -3.62 24.34 -5.97
CA THR A 159 -4.01 24.04 -4.58
C THR A 159 -4.91 25.16 -4.01
N ASP A 160 -5.52 24.90 -2.85
CA ASP A 160 -6.35 25.84 -2.10
C ASP A 160 -5.47 26.59 -1.08
N PRO A 161 -5.15 27.89 -1.30
CA PRO A 161 -4.24 28.67 -0.45
C PRO A 161 -4.74 28.93 0.98
N THR A 162 -5.93 28.41 1.31
CA THR A 162 -6.50 28.49 2.64
C THR A 162 -6.47 27.15 3.40
N SER A 163 -5.87 26.12 2.80
CA SER A 163 -5.80 24.76 3.30
C SER A 163 -4.44 24.12 3.05
N ALA A 164 -3.65 24.00 4.12
CA ALA A 164 -2.31 23.42 4.06
C ALA A 164 -2.23 21.96 3.55
N ASP A 165 -3.38 21.31 3.37
CA ASP A 165 -3.60 19.98 2.81
C ASP A 165 -4.86 20.13 1.93
N SER A 166 -4.65 20.31 0.63
CA SER A 166 -5.67 20.76 -0.32
C SER A 166 -6.66 19.65 -0.72
N ASP A 167 -6.18 18.41 -0.82
CA ASP A 167 -7.00 17.26 -1.22
C ASP A 167 -7.45 16.38 -0.04
N ALA A 168 -6.97 16.68 1.17
CA ALA A 168 -7.33 16.09 2.45
C ALA A 168 -6.91 14.62 2.59
N ASP A 169 -5.71 14.29 2.12
CA ASP A 169 -5.12 12.94 2.16
C ASP A 169 -4.19 12.70 3.38
N ASP A 170 -4.03 13.70 4.25
CA ASP A 170 -3.13 13.76 5.41
C ASP A 170 -1.65 14.12 5.07
N LEU A 171 -1.33 14.61 3.87
CA LEU A 171 -0.06 15.26 3.51
C LEU A 171 -0.23 16.77 3.33
N GLU A 172 0.80 17.55 3.69
CA GLU A 172 0.79 19.00 3.45
C GLU A 172 1.29 19.29 2.03
N ASP A 173 0.68 20.26 1.32
CA ASP A 173 0.93 20.50 -0.12
C ASP A 173 2.43 20.73 -0.42
N LEU A 174 3.13 21.48 0.43
CA LEU A 174 4.57 21.67 0.30
C LEU A 174 5.36 20.35 0.44
N ASP A 175 4.99 19.49 1.39
CA ASP A 175 5.66 18.20 1.65
C ASP A 175 5.44 17.24 0.48
N GLU A 176 4.25 17.25 -0.12
CA GLU A 176 3.95 16.53 -1.34
C GLU A 176 4.87 16.93 -2.48
N ILE A 177 5.06 18.23 -2.71
CA ILE A 177 5.92 18.74 -3.79
C ILE A 177 7.40 18.44 -3.51
N GLU A 178 7.89 18.69 -2.29
CA GLU A 178 9.33 18.64 -1.99
C GLU A 178 9.84 17.26 -1.59
N LEU A 179 9.02 16.43 -0.94
CA LEU A 179 9.44 15.16 -0.36
C LEU A 179 8.91 13.95 -1.12
N HIS A 180 7.64 13.97 -1.52
CA HIS A 180 6.96 12.80 -2.08
C HIS A 180 6.91 12.81 -3.60
N GLY A 181 6.86 13.99 -4.21
CA GLY A 181 6.70 14.17 -5.66
C GLY A 181 5.29 13.84 -6.16
N THR A 182 4.30 13.94 -5.28
CA THR A 182 2.86 13.73 -5.56
C THR A 182 2.22 15.00 -6.11
N ASP A 183 0.97 14.89 -6.58
CA ASP A 183 0.16 16.02 -7.05
C ASP A 183 -0.71 16.54 -5.88
N PRO A 184 -0.39 17.69 -5.25
CA PRO A 184 -1.05 18.13 -4.02
C PRO A 184 -2.53 18.53 -4.15
N ALA A 185 -3.07 18.44 -5.37
CA ALA A 185 -4.49 18.63 -5.62
C ALA A 185 -5.24 17.31 -5.88
N ALA A 186 -4.57 16.17 -5.72
CA ALA A 186 -5.07 14.84 -6.05
C ALA A 186 -4.60 13.78 -5.04
N ALA A 187 -5.51 13.43 -4.14
CA ALA A 187 -5.26 12.52 -3.02
C ALA A 187 -4.69 11.14 -3.39
N ASP A 188 -4.74 10.72 -4.66
CA ASP A 188 -4.21 9.46 -5.18
C ASP A 188 -3.48 9.76 -6.50
N THR A 189 -2.16 9.94 -6.41
CA THR A 189 -1.35 10.45 -7.52
C THR A 189 -1.20 9.44 -8.66
N ASP A 190 -1.04 8.16 -8.36
CA ASP A 190 -0.77 7.13 -9.37
C ASP A 190 -2.01 6.32 -9.80
N GLY A 191 -3.11 6.47 -9.06
CA GLY A 191 -4.43 5.97 -9.42
C GLY A 191 -4.65 4.50 -9.11
N ASP A 192 -3.93 3.94 -8.13
CA ASP A 192 -4.07 2.55 -7.68
C ASP A 192 -5.23 2.35 -6.69
N GLY A 193 -5.78 3.45 -6.15
CA GLY A 193 -6.88 3.46 -5.19
C GLY A 193 -6.48 3.63 -3.73
N LEU A 194 -5.20 3.84 -3.42
CA LEU A 194 -4.71 4.29 -2.12
C LEU A 194 -4.45 5.80 -2.17
N ASP A 195 -4.83 6.49 -1.10
CA ASP A 195 -4.50 7.91 -0.98
C ASP A 195 -2.99 8.07 -0.64
N ASP A 196 -2.29 9.08 -1.17
CA ASP A 196 -0.81 9.22 -1.07
C ASP A 196 -0.35 9.26 0.40
N GLY A 197 -1.09 9.95 1.28
CA GLY A 197 -0.84 9.92 2.72
C GLY A 197 -1.00 8.54 3.36
N ALA A 198 -1.93 7.70 2.88
CA ALA A 198 -2.08 6.32 3.35
C ALA A 198 -0.89 5.45 2.91
N GLU A 199 -0.40 5.64 1.69
CA GLU A 199 0.80 4.99 1.20
C GLU A 199 2.03 5.34 2.03
N VAL A 200 2.25 6.62 2.34
CA VAL A 200 3.38 7.08 3.15
C VAL A 200 3.31 6.56 4.59
N TYR A 201 2.16 6.71 5.25
CA TYR A 201 2.06 6.51 6.70
C TYR A 201 1.61 5.11 7.12
N GLN A 202 0.86 4.40 6.27
CA GLN A 202 0.23 3.13 6.62
C GLN A 202 0.87 1.95 5.89
N HIS A 203 0.96 2.02 4.57
CA HIS A 203 1.30 0.88 3.71
C HIS A 203 2.78 0.79 3.34
N ARG A 204 3.47 1.94 3.27
CA ARG A 204 4.87 2.08 2.81
C ARG A 204 5.08 1.63 1.36
N THR A 205 4.06 1.87 0.54
CA THR A 205 4.07 1.71 -0.91
C THR A 205 4.64 2.96 -1.59
N GLY A 206 4.74 2.94 -2.91
CA GLY A 206 5.32 4.01 -3.69
C GLY A 206 4.28 4.96 -4.27
N THR A 207 4.25 6.19 -3.77
CA THR A 207 3.28 7.27 -4.11
C THR A 207 3.24 7.78 -5.56
N THR A 208 3.99 7.16 -6.46
CA THR A 208 4.01 7.54 -7.89
C THR A 208 4.10 6.31 -8.79
N THR A 209 3.90 5.13 -8.21
CA THR A 209 4.05 3.82 -8.82
C THR A 209 2.99 2.89 -8.24
N ALA A 210 1.90 2.74 -9.00
CA ALA A 210 0.74 1.93 -8.61
C ALA A 210 1.04 0.46 -8.26
N ASP A 211 2.22 -0.06 -8.57
CA ASP A 211 2.66 -1.45 -8.34
C ASP A 211 4.09 -1.38 -7.79
N THR A 212 4.21 -1.47 -6.46
CA THR A 212 5.43 -1.16 -5.71
C THR A 212 6.50 -2.23 -5.87
N ASP A 213 6.12 -3.51 -5.88
CA ASP A 213 7.07 -4.63 -5.97
C ASP A 213 7.23 -5.18 -7.41
N GLY A 214 6.34 -4.82 -8.32
CA GLY A 214 6.42 -5.10 -9.74
C GLY A 214 5.94 -6.49 -10.15
N ASP A 215 5.08 -7.14 -9.36
CA ASP A 215 4.54 -8.47 -9.63
C ASP A 215 3.39 -8.44 -10.67
N GLY A 216 2.77 -7.28 -10.87
CA GLY A 216 1.68 -7.05 -11.82
C GLY A 216 0.30 -6.83 -11.21
N LEU A 217 0.16 -6.85 -9.89
CA LEU A 217 -0.98 -6.29 -9.15
C LEU A 217 -0.67 -4.85 -8.74
N ASP A 218 -1.72 -4.03 -8.62
CA ASP A 218 -1.57 -2.67 -8.07
C ASP A 218 -1.79 -2.69 -6.55
N ASP A 219 -1.08 -1.82 -5.81
CA ASP A 219 -0.96 -1.92 -4.35
C ASP A 219 -2.34 -1.79 -3.66
N GLY A 220 -3.19 -0.91 -4.19
CA GLY A 220 -4.60 -0.81 -3.79
C GLY A 220 -5.39 -2.11 -3.98
N THR A 221 -5.25 -2.80 -5.12
CA THR A 221 -5.90 -4.10 -5.36
C THR A 221 -5.38 -5.18 -4.41
N GLU A 222 -4.07 -5.21 -4.17
CA GLU A 222 -3.46 -6.14 -3.22
C GLU A 222 -4.04 -5.97 -1.82
N ILE A 223 -4.09 -4.75 -1.30
CA ILE A 223 -4.58 -4.48 0.06
C ILE A 223 -6.10 -4.68 0.16
N GLU A 224 -6.88 -4.16 -0.79
CA GLU A 224 -8.34 -4.12 -0.66
C GLU A 224 -9.03 -5.41 -1.12
N VAL A 225 -8.45 -6.12 -2.09
CA VAL A 225 -9.10 -7.26 -2.75
C VAL A 225 -8.48 -8.59 -2.34
N HIS A 226 -7.15 -8.71 -2.39
CA HIS A 226 -6.46 -10.00 -2.22
C HIS A 226 -5.92 -10.21 -0.80
N GLY A 227 -5.58 -9.14 -0.09
CA GLY A 227 -4.96 -9.17 1.22
C GLY A 227 -3.47 -9.54 1.20
N THR A 228 -2.81 -9.42 0.05
CA THR A 228 -1.36 -9.64 -0.15
C THR A 228 -0.53 -8.47 0.40
N ASP A 229 0.79 -8.64 0.49
CA ASP A 229 1.73 -7.60 0.92
C ASP A 229 2.27 -6.87 -0.32
N PRO A 230 1.87 -5.61 -0.60
CA PRO A 230 2.24 -4.89 -1.81
C PRO A 230 3.72 -4.48 -1.90
N THR A 231 4.53 -4.95 -0.95
CA THR A 231 5.97 -4.74 -0.94
C THR A 231 6.74 -6.04 -1.15
N ALA A 232 6.04 -7.13 -1.43
CA ALA A 232 6.57 -8.48 -1.59
C ALA A 232 5.83 -9.23 -2.70
N ALA A 233 6.46 -9.29 -3.88
CA ALA A 233 5.89 -9.91 -5.08
C ALA A 233 5.45 -11.39 -4.94
N ASP A 234 5.81 -12.05 -3.85
CA ASP A 234 5.47 -13.42 -3.45
C ASP A 234 5.19 -13.36 -1.94
N THR A 235 3.91 -13.19 -1.58
CA THR A 235 3.50 -12.84 -0.21
C THR A 235 3.73 -13.99 0.77
N ASP A 236 3.43 -15.22 0.37
CA ASP A 236 3.56 -16.39 1.23
C ASP A 236 4.91 -17.13 1.10
N GLY A 237 5.72 -16.74 0.12
CA GLY A 237 7.10 -17.17 -0.07
C GLY A 237 7.21 -18.56 -0.66
N ASP A 238 6.27 -18.96 -1.51
CA ASP A 238 6.21 -20.29 -2.10
C ASP A 238 6.98 -20.42 -3.43
N GLY A 239 7.34 -19.29 -4.05
CA GLY A 239 8.06 -19.21 -5.31
C GLY A 239 7.21 -18.75 -6.51
N LEU A 240 5.92 -18.53 -6.34
CA LEU A 240 5.03 -17.90 -7.32
C LEU A 240 4.80 -16.43 -6.97
N GLU A 241 4.67 -15.60 -8.01
CA GLU A 241 4.30 -14.19 -7.80
C GLU A 241 2.79 -14.08 -7.58
N ASP A 242 2.31 -13.19 -6.69
CA ASP A 242 0.91 -13.14 -6.26
C ASP A 242 -0.04 -12.94 -7.46
N ALA A 243 0.33 -12.05 -8.39
CA ALA A 243 -0.36 -11.85 -9.65
C ALA A 243 -0.49 -13.13 -10.48
N ALA A 244 0.58 -13.94 -10.54
CA ALA A 244 0.61 -15.18 -11.32
C ALA A 244 -0.28 -16.25 -10.68
N GLU A 245 -0.28 -16.34 -9.36
CA GLU A 245 -1.17 -17.24 -8.62
C GLU A 245 -2.64 -16.97 -8.93
N ILE A 246 -3.04 -15.71 -8.88
CA ILE A 246 -4.42 -15.29 -9.13
C ILE A 246 -4.81 -15.45 -10.60
N GLU A 247 -3.95 -15.03 -11.55
CA GLU A 247 -4.34 -14.95 -12.96
C GLU A 247 -4.06 -16.22 -13.78
N ILE A 248 -3.07 -17.02 -13.36
CA ILE A 248 -2.53 -18.13 -14.15
C ILE A 248 -2.76 -19.47 -13.47
N HIS A 249 -2.46 -19.58 -12.18
CA HIS A 249 -2.41 -20.85 -11.46
C HIS A 249 -3.69 -21.18 -10.69
N ASP A 250 -4.53 -20.18 -10.41
CA ASP A 250 -5.74 -20.25 -9.57
C ASP A 250 -5.42 -20.70 -8.12
N THR A 251 -4.18 -20.55 -7.65
CA THR A 251 -3.72 -20.80 -6.26
C THR A 251 -4.06 -19.60 -5.35
N ASP A 252 -3.87 -19.75 -4.04
CA ASP A 252 -4.16 -18.69 -3.06
C ASP A 252 -2.84 -18.07 -2.59
N PRO A 253 -2.55 -16.78 -2.90
CA PRO A 253 -1.24 -16.15 -2.61
C PRO A 253 -0.96 -15.92 -1.12
N LEU A 254 -1.88 -16.36 -0.26
CA LEU A 254 -1.73 -16.35 1.19
C LEU A 254 -1.50 -17.76 1.77
N GLN A 255 -1.39 -18.77 0.91
CA GLN A 255 -1.27 -20.18 1.27
C GLN A 255 -0.25 -20.92 0.40
N ALA A 256 0.99 -20.94 0.89
CA ALA A 256 2.14 -21.55 0.21
C ALA A 256 2.08 -23.08 -0.06
N ASP A 257 0.99 -23.76 0.32
CA ASP A 257 0.76 -25.20 0.13
C ASP A 257 -0.76 -25.41 0.22
N MET A 258 -1.42 -25.41 -0.93
CA MET A 258 -2.88 -25.37 -1.01
C MET A 258 -3.53 -26.69 -0.59
N ASP A 259 -2.95 -27.84 -0.96
CA ASP A 259 -3.51 -29.15 -0.66
C ASP A 259 -2.99 -29.80 0.63
N GLY A 260 -1.95 -29.23 1.24
CA GLY A 260 -1.39 -29.64 2.52
C GLY A 260 -0.51 -30.88 2.43
N ASP A 261 0.01 -31.23 1.27
CA ASP A 261 0.93 -32.36 1.12
C ASP A 261 2.37 -32.02 1.50
N GLY A 262 2.71 -30.75 1.75
CA GLY A 262 4.03 -30.30 2.16
C GLY A 262 5.00 -30.00 1.01
N LEU A 263 4.57 -30.09 -0.24
CA LEU A 263 5.15 -29.39 -1.38
C LEU A 263 4.53 -28.00 -1.45
N LYS A 264 5.30 -27.03 -1.96
CA LYS A 264 4.79 -25.68 -2.18
C LYS A 264 4.15 -25.58 -3.56
N ASP A 265 3.13 -24.74 -3.72
CA ASP A 265 2.44 -24.63 -5.01
C ASP A 265 3.44 -24.22 -6.13
N GLY A 266 4.39 -23.33 -5.82
CA GLY A 266 5.50 -22.98 -6.72
C GLY A 266 6.41 -24.13 -7.14
N ASP A 267 6.75 -25.03 -6.21
CA ASP A 267 7.51 -26.24 -6.53
C ASP A 267 6.69 -27.17 -7.44
N GLU A 268 5.39 -27.27 -7.22
CA GLU A 268 4.51 -28.13 -8.01
C GLU A 268 4.26 -27.61 -9.42
N VAL A 269 4.27 -26.28 -9.60
CA VAL A 269 4.09 -25.63 -10.90
C VAL A 269 5.34 -25.71 -11.77
N ASP A 270 6.53 -25.46 -11.21
CA ASP A 270 7.74 -25.16 -11.98
C ASP A 270 8.92 -26.13 -11.77
N HIS A 271 8.78 -27.19 -10.95
CA HIS A 271 9.88 -28.13 -10.68
C HIS A 271 9.92 -29.34 -11.65
N ASP A 272 10.93 -29.40 -12.51
CA ASP A 272 11.15 -30.47 -13.52
C ASP A 272 11.16 -31.91 -12.94
N ALA A 273 11.52 -32.10 -11.66
CA ALA A 273 11.57 -33.42 -11.03
C ALA A 273 10.21 -33.90 -10.49
N LEU A 274 9.25 -33.00 -10.28
CA LEU A 274 7.92 -33.26 -9.73
C LEU A 274 6.88 -33.31 -10.87
N ASP A 275 7.23 -33.98 -11.97
CA ASP A 275 6.34 -34.19 -13.11
C ASP A 275 4.95 -34.67 -12.63
N GLU A 276 3.90 -33.94 -13.03
CA GLU A 276 2.48 -34.18 -12.70
C GLU A 276 2.01 -33.74 -11.31
N ALA A 277 2.84 -33.08 -10.48
CA ALA A 277 2.40 -32.39 -9.26
C ALA A 277 1.24 -31.41 -9.53
N ASP A 278 0.41 -31.14 -8.52
CA ASP A 278 -0.85 -30.40 -8.68
C ASP A 278 -1.25 -29.79 -7.34
N PRO A 279 -1.14 -28.45 -7.20
CA PRO A 279 -1.46 -27.72 -5.95
C PRO A 279 -2.82 -28.00 -5.33
N PHE A 280 -3.74 -28.58 -6.11
CA PHE A 280 -5.08 -28.89 -5.66
C PHE A 280 -5.26 -30.34 -5.24
N ARG A 281 -4.20 -31.16 -5.15
CA ARG A 281 -4.24 -32.63 -5.08
C ARG A 281 -3.02 -33.28 -4.42
N MET A 282 -3.20 -33.62 -3.14
CA MET A 282 -2.14 -34.27 -2.37
C MET A 282 -1.39 -35.36 -3.14
N ASP A 283 -0.10 -35.13 -3.29
CA ASP A 283 0.85 -35.97 -3.97
C ASP A 283 1.84 -36.59 -2.99
N ILE A 284 2.32 -37.78 -3.36
CA ILE A 284 3.46 -38.38 -2.69
C ILE A 284 4.35 -38.94 -3.77
N PHE A 285 5.60 -38.47 -3.80
CA PHE A 285 6.61 -38.91 -4.73
C PHE A 285 7.49 -39.98 -4.09
N VAL A 286 7.59 -41.14 -4.75
CA VAL A 286 8.44 -42.24 -4.29
C VAL A 286 9.33 -42.72 -5.43
N GLU A 287 10.64 -42.65 -5.24
CA GLU A 287 11.59 -43.29 -6.12
C GLU A 287 11.93 -44.68 -5.59
N VAL A 288 11.83 -45.68 -6.48
CA VAL A 288 12.10 -47.08 -6.15
C VAL A 288 13.29 -47.61 -6.93
N ASP A 289 14.39 -47.75 -6.20
CA ASP A 289 15.55 -48.53 -6.61
C ASP A 289 15.34 -50.02 -6.36
N TYR A 290 16.12 -50.86 -7.04
CA TYR A 290 16.00 -52.30 -6.88
C TYR A 290 17.31 -53.03 -7.10
N VAL A 291 17.54 -54.10 -6.34
CA VAL A 291 18.66 -55.01 -6.63
C VAL A 291 18.41 -55.76 -7.94
N GLU A 292 19.45 -55.96 -8.74
CA GLU A 292 19.34 -56.68 -10.01
C GLU A 292 18.65 -58.05 -9.83
N GLY A 293 17.56 -58.27 -10.56
CA GLY A 293 16.73 -59.48 -10.47
C GLY A 293 15.54 -59.39 -9.50
N TYR A 294 15.44 -58.32 -8.70
CA TYR A 294 14.42 -58.13 -7.66
C TYR A 294 13.50 -56.93 -7.90
N LYS A 295 13.44 -56.44 -9.15
CA LYS A 295 12.51 -55.37 -9.54
C LYS A 295 11.07 -55.71 -9.13
N PRO A 296 10.35 -54.83 -8.42
CA PRO A 296 8.96 -55.05 -8.05
C PRO A 296 8.06 -55.32 -9.26
N PRO A 297 7.11 -56.26 -9.18
CA PRO A 297 6.10 -56.42 -10.22
C PRO A 297 5.22 -55.16 -10.32
N THR A 298 4.88 -54.75 -11.55
CA THR A 298 4.01 -53.59 -11.82
C THR A 298 2.70 -53.67 -11.04
N ARG A 299 2.08 -54.86 -10.99
CA ARG A 299 0.80 -55.04 -10.30
C ARG A 299 0.89 -54.76 -8.79
N SER A 300 2.03 -55.06 -8.16
CA SER A 300 2.22 -54.79 -6.74
C SER A 300 2.11 -53.29 -6.46
N LEU A 301 2.81 -52.45 -7.23
CA LEU A 301 2.79 -51.00 -7.04
C LEU A 301 1.48 -50.36 -7.52
N GLU A 302 0.81 -50.91 -8.54
CA GLU A 302 -0.56 -50.51 -8.90
C GLU A 302 -1.53 -50.68 -7.73
N MET A 303 -1.42 -51.77 -6.95
CA MET A 303 -2.28 -51.97 -5.78
C MET A 303 -2.03 -50.92 -4.69
N VAL A 304 -0.80 -50.45 -4.52
CA VAL A 304 -0.48 -49.37 -3.57
C VAL A 304 -1.11 -48.05 -4.06
N ARG A 305 -0.94 -47.71 -5.34
CA ARG A 305 -1.57 -46.53 -5.95
C ARG A 305 -3.10 -46.57 -5.84
N GLU A 306 -3.72 -47.73 -6.10
CA GLU A 306 -5.17 -47.93 -5.96
C GLU A 306 -5.64 -47.68 -4.51
N ALA A 307 -4.80 -47.98 -3.50
CA ALA A 307 -5.13 -47.76 -2.10
C ALA A 307 -5.00 -46.28 -1.69
N TYR A 308 -3.93 -45.58 -2.10
CA TYR A 308 -3.76 -44.13 -1.84
C TYR A 308 -4.82 -43.30 -2.58
N ALA A 309 -5.13 -43.65 -3.84
CA ALA A 309 -6.19 -42.99 -4.61
C ALA A 309 -7.60 -43.21 -4.03
N ALA A 310 -7.77 -44.20 -3.15
CA ALA A 310 -9.02 -44.47 -2.44
C ALA A 310 -9.02 -43.93 -1.00
N ALA A 311 -7.96 -43.23 -0.57
CA ALA A 311 -7.88 -42.66 0.77
C ALA A 311 -9.05 -41.67 1.00
N PRO A 312 -9.64 -41.64 2.21
CA PRO A 312 -10.78 -40.80 2.54
C PRO A 312 -10.40 -39.35 2.84
N ILE A 313 -9.41 -38.80 2.13
CA ILE A 313 -8.88 -37.44 2.27
C ILE A 313 -9.50 -36.58 1.18
N SER A 314 -9.89 -35.35 1.50
CA SER A 314 -10.51 -34.43 0.53
C SER A 314 -9.49 -33.41 0.06
N ASN A 315 -9.49 -33.11 -1.24
CA ASN A 315 -8.56 -32.14 -1.82
C ASN A 315 -9.28 -30.84 -2.23
N PRO A 316 -8.55 -29.72 -2.42
CA PRO A 316 -9.11 -28.45 -2.89
C PRO A 316 -9.98 -28.55 -4.15
N ASP A 317 -9.61 -29.40 -5.13
CA ASP A 317 -10.40 -29.61 -6.37
C ASP A 317 -11.72 -30.41 -6.17
N SER A 318 -12.11 -30.70 -4.92
CA SER A 318 -13.24 -31.54 -4.53
C SER A 318 -13.12 -33.04 -4.85
N SER A 319 -11.96 -33.49 -5.32
CA SER A 319 -11.66 -34.92 -5.40
C SER A 319 -11.33 -35.50 -4.03
N THR A 320 -11.06 -36.80 -4.00
CA THR A 320 -10.61 -37.49 -2.80
C THR A 320 -9.42 -38.39 -3.10
N GLY A 321 -8.61 -38.64 -2.08
CA GLY A 321 -7.47 -39.54 -2.13
C GLY A 321 -6.17 -38.85 -2.53
N ILE A 322 -5.06 -39.57 -2.34
CA ILE A 322 -3.69 -39.10 -2.59
C ILE A 322 -3.20 -39.68 -3.92
N ARG A 323 -2.54 -38.85 -4.73
CA ARG A 323 -1.86 -39.28 -5.95
C ARG A 323 -0.45 -39.76 -5.61
N LEU A 324 -0.25 -41.07 -5.71
CA LEU A 324 1.05 -41.69 -5.42
C LEU A 324 1.87 -41.86 -6.71
N HIS A 325 2.86 -41.01 -6.88
CA HIS A 325 3.84 -41.07 -7.96
C HIS A 325 4.93 -42.07 -7.60
N ILE A 326 5.17 -43.04 -8.48
CA ILE A 326 6.23 -44.03 -8.23
C ILE A 326 7.11 -44.16 -9.46
N SER A 327 8.33 -43.65 -9.35
CA SER A 327 9.37 -43.74 -10.37
C SER A 327 10.27 -44.95 -10.07
N TYR A 328 10.96 -45.45 -11.11
CA TYR A 328 11.98 -46.47 -10.92
C TYR A 328 13.34 -45.85 -11.17
N GLY A 329 14.19 -45.88 -10.15
CA GLY A 329 15.59 -45.52 -10.26
C GLY A 329 16.44 -46.64 -10.86
N GLU A 330 17.65 -46.79 -10.33
CA GLU A 330 18.66 -47.66 -10.88
C GLU A 330 18.69 -49.08 -10.30
N ALA A 331 19.32 -49.98 -11.07
CA ALA A 331 19.54 -51.36 -10.63
C ALA A 331 20.83 -51.43 -9.80
N ILE A 332 20.70 -51.88 -8.55
CA ILE A 332 21.81 -52.03 -7.62
C ILE A 332 22.49 -53.39 -7.85
N ASP A 333 23.77 -53.38 -8.20
CA ASP A 333 24.60 -54.59 -8.38
C ASP A 333 25.07 -55.13 -7.01
N THR A 334 24.28 -56.06 -6.44
CA THR A 334 24.60 -56.79 -5.21
C THR A 334 23.94 -58.17 -5.19
N ASP A 335 24.26 -59.02 -4.20
CA ASP A 335 23.83 -60.42 -4.14
C ASP A 335 22.39 -60.64 -3.64
N GLY A 336 21.55 -59.61 -3.66
CA GLY A 336 20.14 -59.65 -3.24
C GLY A 336 19.92 -59.51 -1.73
N ARG A 337 20.98 -59.63 -0.91
CA ARG A 337 20.91 -59.53 0.54
C ARG A 337 21.40 -58.17 0.98
N VAL A 338 20.52 -57.38 1.60
CA VAL A 338 20.86 -56.02 2.05
C VAL A 338 20.48 -55.87 3.51
N SER A 339 21.47 -55.60 4.35
CA SER A 339 21.24 -55.21 5.74
C SER A 339 21.00 -53.71 5.89
N LEU A 340 20.30 -53.30 6.96
CA LEU A 340 20.12 -51.89 7.30
C LEU A 340 21.47 -51.14 7.46
N ASP A 341 22.51 -51.82 7.94
CA ASP A 341 23.85 -51.24 8.05
C ASP A 341 24.49 -50.99 6.67
N GLU A 342 24.26 -51.89 5.71
CA GLU A 342 24.71 -51.71 4.32
C GLU A 342 23.91 -50.63 3.60
N LEU A 343 22.59 -50.58 3.80
CA LEU A 343 21.74 -49.47 3.34
C LEU A 343 22.35 -48.13 3.77
N ARG A 344 22.56 -47.96 5.08
CA ARG A 344 23.14 -46.74 5.68
C ARG A 344 24.51 -46.36 5.14
N GLN A 345 25.43 -47.32 5.09
CA GLN A 345 26.85 -47.02 4.91
C GLN A 345 27.30 -47.09 3.45
N ARG A 346 26.54 -47.78 2.60
CA ARG A 346 26.96 -48.10 1.24
C ARG A 346 25.99 -47.62 0.18
N TYR A 347 24.68 -47.78 0.39
CA TYR A 347 23.71 -47.50 -0.66
C TYR A 347 23.15 -46.08 -0.56
N THR A 348 22.70 -45.63 0.62
CA THR A 348 22.22 -44.26 0.85
C THR A 348 23.17 -43.20 0.27
N PRO A 349 24.49 -43.20 0.56
CA PRO A 349 25.38 -42.13 0.08
C PRO A 349 25.74 -42.17 -1.42
N VAL A 350 25.26 -43.17 -2.17
CA VAL A 350 25.68 -43.43 -3.56
C VAL A 350 24.50 -43.38 -4.52
N TYR A 351 23.36 -43.93 -4.10
CA TYR A 351 22.17 -44.14 -4.92
C TYR A 351 21.06 -43.14 -4.62
N PHE A 352 21.12 -42.52 -3.45
CA PHE A 352 20.20 -41.48 -3.04
C PHE A 352 21.04 -40.22 -3.01
N ASP A 353 21.02 -39.50 -4.12
CA ASP A 353 21.35 -38.11 -4.07
C ASP A 353 20.41 -37.49 -3.03
N HIS A 354 21.00 -36.88 -2.00
CA HIS A 354 20.25 -35.94 -1.17
C HIS A 354 20.06 -34.65 -1.98
N GLU A 355 19.57 -34.79 -3.21
CA GLU A 355 19.26 -33.68 -4.10
C GLU A 355 18.01 -32.95 -3.59
N ASP A 356 17.28 -33.54 -2.64
CA ASP A 356 16.13 -32.93 -1.98
C ASP A 356 15.13 -32.54 -3.09
N ASP A 357 14.64 -33.53 -3.83
CA ASP A 357 13.71 -33.36 -4.96
C ASP A 357 12.25 -33.68 -4.53
N GLY A 358 11.92 -33.68 -3.23
CA GLY A 358 10.59 -34.07 -2.74
C GLY A 358 10.32 -35.59 -2.69
N TYR A 359 11.29 -36.44 -3.08
CA TYR A 359 11.09 -37.90 -3.14
C TYR A 359 11.33 -38.62 -1.82
N HIS A 360 10.40 -39.50 -1.47
CA HIS A 360 10.69 -40.63 -0.61
C HIS A 360 11.43 -41.71 -1.38
N TYR A 361 12.25 -42.49 -0.66
CA TYR A 361 13.14 -43.43 -1.30
C TYR A 361 12.91 -44.87 -0.81
N GLY A 362 12.70 -45.79 -1.75
CA GLY A 362 12.50 -47.21 -1.48
C GLY A 362 13.52 -48.08 -2.20
N ILE A 363 14.01 -49.16 -1.56
CA ILE A 363 14.83 -50.18 -2.22
C ILE A 363 14.16 -51.55 -2.14
N ALA A 364 13.91 -52.12 -3.32
CA ALA A 364 13.45 -53.49 -3.47
C ALA A 364 14.60 -54.49 -3.42
N VAL A 365 14.51 -55.47 -2.52
CA VAL A 365 15.58 -56.47 -2.30
C VAL A 365 15.04 -57.91 -2.28
N GLY A 366 15.95 -58.88 -2.37
CA GLY A 366 15.59 -60.30 -2.24
C GLY A 366 15.48 -60.78 -0.80
N ASP A 367 16.31 -60.23 0.10
CA ASP A 367 16.36 -60.56 1.54
C ASP A 367 16.82 -59.30 2.31
N ALA A 368 15.87 -58.66 3.00
CA ALA A 368 16.12 -57.48 3.81
C ALA A 368 16.49 -57.90 5.24
N ARG A 369 17.55 -57.32 5.83
CA ARG A 369 18.04 -57.76 7.14
C ARG A 369 18.15 -56.65 8.20
N HIS A 370 17.58 -56.93 9.38
CA HIS A 370 17.75 -56.13 10.59
C HIS A 370 18.36 -57.00 11.72
N ASP A 371 19.43 -56.53 12.36
CA ASP A 371 20.17 -57.28 13.40
C ASP A 371 20.51 -58.74 13.01
N ALA A 372 20.92 -58.93 11.75
CA ALA A 372 21.22 -60.23 11.13
C ALA A 372 20.04 -61.21 11.01
N ARG A 373 18.80 -60.73 11.07
CA ARG A 373 17.56 -61.50 10.80
C ARG A 373 16.90 -60.98 9.54
N SER A 374 16.34 -61.89 8.72
CA SER A 374 15.46 -61.52 7.61
C SER A 374 14.18 -60.88 8.16
N VAL A 375 13.75 -59.79 7.52
CA VAL A 375 12.55 -59.00 7.78
C VAL A 375 11.87 -58.69 6.45
N ALA A 376 10.54 -58.57 6.43
CA ALA A 376 9.83 -58.25 5.18
C ALA A 376 10.19 -56.84 4.66
N GLY A 377 10.43 -55.90 5.56
CA GLY A 377 10.87 -54.55 5.26
C GLY A 377 11.50 -53.88 6.48
N VAL A 378 12.10 -52.70 6.28
CA VAL A 378 12.56 -51.82 7.36
C VAL A 378 12.76 -50.37 6.87
N THR A 379 12.24 -49.40 7.62
CA THR A 379 12.42 -47.96 7.38
C THR A 379 13.55 -47.38 8.22
N GLN A 380 14.37 -46.50 7.61
CA GLN A 380 15.60 -46.01 8.23
C GLN A 380 15.43 -44.69 9.01
N GLY A 381 14.69 -44.67 10.11
CA GLY A 381 14.48 -43.43 10.86
C GLY A 381 13.25 -42.68 10.38
N TRP A 382 12.55 -42.07 11.31
CA TRP A 382 11.12 -41.80 11.19
C TRP A 382 10.91 -40.30 10.91
N GLY A 383 10.52 -39.95 9.69
CA GLY A 383 10.35 -38.57 9.25
C GLY A 383 11.67 -37.82 9.03
N ASP A 384 12.71 -38.48 8.51
CA ASP A 384 14.02 -37.89 8.23
C ASP A 384 14.45 -38.08 6.74
N ASN A 385 13.49 -38.24 5.82
CA ASN A 385 13.67 -38.64 4.41
C ASN A 385 14.74 -39.74 4.17
N ARG A 386 14.72 -40.80 4.98
CA ARG A 386 15.70 -41.89 4.85
C ARG A 386 15.06 -43.08 4.16
N PRO A 387 15.81 -43.83 3.33
CA PRO A 387 15.21 -44.85 2.49
C PRO A 387 14.67 -46.02 3.31
N PHE A 388 13.62 -46.66 2.80
CA PHE A 388 13.07 -47.89 3.34
C PHE A 388 13.37 -49.10 2.45
N LEU A 389 13.45 -50.28 3.06
CA LEU A 389 13.68 -51.56 2.38
C LEU A 389 12.39 -52.37 2.35
N PHE A 390 12.15 -53.07 1.24
CA PHE A 390 11.06 -54.05 1.16
C PHE A 390 11.46 -55.26 0.30
N GLU A 391 11.06 -56.46 0.75
CA GLU A 391 11.35 -57.72 0.05
C GLU A 391 10.40 -57.94 -1.14
N THR A 392 10.95 -58.36 -2.27
CA THR A 392 10.16 -58.82 -3.43
C THR A 392 10.26 -60.32 -3.67
N ALA A 393 11.13 -61.02 -2.95
CA ALA A 393 11.32 -62.47 -3.06
C ALA A 393 11.34 -63.15 -1.68
N ARG A 394 11.06 -64.46 -1.69
CA ARG A 394 11.15 -65.30 -0.50
C ARG A 394 12.60 -65.63 -0.17
N ASP A 395 12.96 -65.39 1.09
CA ASP A 395 14.25 -65.77 1.70
C ASP A 395 14.79 -67.10 1.15
N ASP A 396 16.05 -67.06 0.67
CA ASP A 396 16.82 -68.18 0.15
C ASP A 396 16.26 -68.94 -1.09
N SER A 397 15.24 -68.43 -1.80
CA SER A 397 14.61 -69.18 -2.92
C SER A 397 14.42 -68.46 -4.26
N ASP A 398 14.80 -67.17 -4.35
CA ASP A 398 14.61 -66.27 -5.52
C ASP A 398 13.16 -66.24 -6.06
N GLN A 399 12.19 -66.79 -5.32
CA GLN A 399 10.80 -66.85 -5.72
C GLN A 399 10.13 -65.53 -5.37
N THR A 400 9.66 -64.80 -6.37
CA THR A 400 8.89 -63.56 -6.18
C THR A 400 7.70 -63.80 -5.26
N LEU A 401 7.51 -62.89 -4.31
CA LEU A 401 6.37 -62.88 -3.40
C LEU A 401 5.06 -62.58 -4.18
N PRO A 402 3.90 -62.98 -3.65
CA PRO A 402 2.62 -62.54 -4.21
C PRO A 402 2.51 -61.01 -4.27
N ASP A 403 1.86 -60.47 -5.30
CA ASP A 403 1.78 -59.02 -5.54
C ASP A 403 1.20 -58.26 -4.34
N ASP A 404 0.20 -58.83 -3.69
CA ASP A 404 -0.50 -58.28 -2.53
C ASP A 404 0.39 -58.23 -1.28
N SER A 405 1.34 -59.15 -1.16
CA SER A 405 2.29 -59.20 -0.04
C SER A 405 3.40 -58.16 -0.22
N ILE A 406 3.87 -57.97 -1.45
CA ILE A 406 4.83 -56.90 -1.79
C ILE A 406 4.18 -55.54 -1.56
N ALA A 407 2.97 -55.33 -2.08
CA ALA A 407 2.20 -54.10 -1.91
C ALA A 407 1.92 -53.76 -0.44
N SER A 408 1.50 -54.75 0.36
CA SER A 408 1.27 -54.61 1.80
C SER A 408 2.53 -54.17 2.55
N THR A 409 3.67 -54.78 2.20
CA THR A 409 4.96 -54.48 2.83
C THR A 409 5.46 -53.09 2.42
N PHE A 410 5.37 -52.74 1.13
CA PHE A 410 5.70 -51.41 0.64
C PHE A 410 4.87 -50.34 1.36
N MET A 411 3.55 -50.56 1.46
CA MET A 411 2.65 -49.63 2.14
C MET A 411 3.00 -49.52 3.63
N HIS A 412 3.28 -50.62 4.34
CA HIS A 412 3.72 -50.57 5.73
C HIS A 412 4.96 -49.67 5.94
N GLU A 413 5.98 -49.83 5.09
CA GLU A 413 7.21 -49.05 5.21
C GLU A 413 7.03 -47.60 4.75
N LEU A 414 6.22 -47.35 3.72
CA LEU A 414 5.87 -45.99 3.32
C LEU A 414 5.08 -45.26 4.42
N GLY A 415 4.18 -45.94 5.14
CA GLY A 415 3.47 -45.35 6.28
C GLY A 415 4.41 -44.87 7.38
N HIS A 416 5.49 -45.61 7.62
CA HIS A 416 6.57 -45.19 8.51
C HIS A 416 7.38 -44.01 7.97
N SER A 417 7.64 -43.99 6.66
CA SER A 417 8.29 -42.88 5.97
C SER A 417 7.46 -41.60 6.07
N ASN A 418 6.13 -41.72 5.99
CA ASN A 418 5.14 -40.66 6.18
C ASN A 418 4.88 -40.33 7.67
N GLY A 419 5.74 -40.79 8.58
CA GLY A 419 5.71 -40.36 9.98
C GLY A 419 4.84 -41.17 10.94
N ILE A 420 4.16 -42.26 10.50
CA ILE A 420 3.47 -43.15 11.43
C ILE A 420 4.51 -43.94 12.23
N ARG A 421 4.66 -43.62 13.52
CA ARG A 421 5.74 -44.17 14.34
C ARG A 421 5.34 -45.43 15.11
N PRO A 422 6.26 -46.41 15.26
CA PRO A 422 6.04 -47.59 16.08
C PRO A 422 5.71 -47.25 17.53
N ASN A 423 4.69 -47.88 18.11
CA ASN A 423 4.27 -47.74 19.52
C ASN A 423 3.72 -46.37 19.94
N ASP A 424 3.71 -45.37 19.06
CA ASP A 424 3.07 -44.08 19.36
C ASP A 424 1.53 -44.25 19.40
N TYR A 425 1.01 -45.21 18.64
CA TYR A 425 -0.43 -45.48 18.51
C TYR A 425 -0.79 -46.96 18.77
N GLU A 426 -1.99 -47.21 19.31
CA GLU A 426 -2.47 -48.58 19.54
C GLU A 426 -2.69 -49.28 18.20
N GLY A 427 -1.99 -50.38 17.93
CA GLY A 427 -2.20 -51.22 16.74
C GLY A 427 -1.03 -51.19 15.77
N VAL A 428 -0.40 -50.02 15.60
CA VAL A 428 0.83 -49.84 14.81
C VAL A 428 1.92 -50.77 15.36
N ASP A 429 2.52 -51.59 14.51
CA ASP A 429 3.56 -52.57 14.84
C ASP A 429 3.20 -53.52 15.99
N SER A 430 1.90 -53.74 16.19
CA SER A 430 1.41 -54.50 17.33
C SER A 430 0.97 -55.89 16.95
N LYS A 431 1.62 -56.90 17.56
CA LYS A 431 1.09 -58.27 17.56
C LYS A 431 -0.05 -58.45 18.58
N ALA A 432 -0.30 -57.46 19.44
CA ALA A 432 -1.30 -57.55 20.49
C ALA A 432 -2.72 -57.19 20.01
N VAL A 433 -2.84 -56.41 18.93
CA VAL A 433 -4.12 -55.99 18.35
C VAL A 433 -4.44 -56.86 17.14
N SER A 434 -5.60 -57.50 17.14
CA SER A 434 -6.06 -58.31 16.00
C SER A 434 -6.39 -57.43 14.79
N THR A 435 -6.24 -57.97 13.59
CA THR A 435 -6.59 -57.30 12.32
C THR A 435 -8.05 -56.86 12.27
N ASP A 436 -8.98 -57.67 12.80
CA ASP A 436 -10.40 -57.31 12.88
C ASP A 436 -10.67 -56.05 13.73
N ARG A 437 -9.70 -55.61 14.55
CA ARG A 437 -9.78 -54.40 15.38
C ARG A 437 -9.01 -53.23 14.80
N TYR A 438 -8.06 -53.47 13.91
CA TYR A 438 -7.17 -52.48 13.32
C TYR A 438 -6.72 -53.04 11.97
N GLU A 439 -7.52 -52.76 10.95
CA GLU A 439 -7.36 -53.30 9.60
C GLU A 439 -6.47 -52.36 8.81
N SER A 440 -5.16 -52.45 9.06
CA SER A 440 -4.15 -51.55 8.51
C SER A 440 -2.93 -52.34 8.05
N ALA A 441 -2.27 -51.88 6.98
CA ALA A 441 -0.92 -52.32 6.62
C ALA A 441 0.07 -52.13 7.79
N MET A 442 -0.16 -51.15 8.67
CA MET A 442 0.67 -50.89 9.85
C MET A 442 0.52 -51.92 10.98
N ASN A 443 -0.39 -52.90 10.85
CA ASN A 443 -0.59 -53.96 11.84
C ASN A 443 0.30 -55.18 11.53
N TYR A 444 1.17 -55.62 12.44
CA TYR A 444 1.98 -56.85 12.23
C TYR A 444 1.20 -58.15 12.10
N ASN A 445 -0.08 -58.15 12.49
CA ASN A 445 -0.96 -59.29 12.27
C ASN A 445 -1.71 -59.21 10.94
N ALA A 446 -1.62 -58.09 10.20
CA ALA A 446 -2.31 -57.87 8.92
C ALA A 446 -2.21 -59.13 8.06
N PRO A 447 -3.31 -59.60 7.47
CA PRO A 447 -3.23 -60.78 6.63
C PRO A 447 -2.30 -60.42 5.46
N ASN A 448 -1.31 -61.27 5.19
CA ASN A 448 -0.52 -61.16 3.96
C ASN A 448 -1.49 -60.94 2.79
N GLY A 449 -1.38 -59.79 2.13
CA GLY A 449 -2.27 -59.39 1.05
C GLY A 449 -3.34 -58.34 1.37
N TYR A 450 -3.34 -57.74 2.56
CA TYR A 450 -4.09 -56.51 2.81
C TYR A 450 -3.29 -55.28 2.34
N VAL A 451 -3.91 -54.45 1.50
CA VAL A 451 -3.31 -53.22 0.98
C VAL A 451 -4.29 -52.09 1.27
N GLY A 452 -3.95 -51.25 2.25
CA GLY A 452 -4.79 -50.18 2.77
C GLY A 452 -4.32 -49.74 4.15
N TYR A 453 -4.84 -48.62 4.62
CA TYR A 453 -4.75 -48.22 6.02
C TYR A 453 -6.13 -48.12 6.67
N ASN A 454 -6.16 -48.05 8.00
CA ASN A 454 -7.38 -47.97 8.79
C ASN A 454 -7.88 -46.53 8.84
N ASP A 455 -9.19 -46.33 8.63
CA ASP A 455 -9.89 -45.03 8.61
C ASP A 455 -10.75 -44.82 9.88
N GLY A 456 -10.28 -45.33 11.02
CA GLY A 456 -11.09 -45.32 12.24
C GLY A 456 -10.36 -45.80 13.48
N VAL A 457 -11.04 -46.57 14.33
CA VAL A 457 -10.48 -46.99 15.63
C VAL A 457 -9.64 -48.27 15.51
N PRO A 458 -8.60 -48.46 16.36
CA PRO A 458 -8.13 -47.58 17.43
C PRO A 458 -7.30 -46.37 16.97
N PHE A 459 -6.82 -46.38 15.73
CA PHE A 459 -5.98 -45.33 15.16
C PHE A 459 -6.32 -45.16 13.69
N ASP A 460 -6.59 -43.91 13.30
CA ASP A 460 -6.89 -43.54 11.93
C ASP A 460 -5.57 -43.14 11.28
N ASP A 461 -5.08 -44.03 10.42
CA ASP A 461 -3.80 -43.85 9.75
C ASP A 461 -3.91 -42.77 8.67
N TRP A 462 -5.07 -42.66 7.99
CA TRP A 462 -5.28 -41.68 6.93
C TRP A 462 -5.40 -40.28 7.51
N ASP A 463 -6.13 -40.11 8.62
CA ASP A 463 -6.20 -38.84 9.37
C ASP A 463 -4.81 -38.42 9.88
N HIS A 464 -3.96 -39.38 10.28
CA HIS A 464 -2.58 -39.06 10.65
C HIS A 464 -1.78 -38.57 9.43
N ILE A 465 -1.89 -39.26 8.29
CA ILE A 465 -1.22 -38.86 7.05
C ILE A 465 -1.67 -37.46 6.61
N GLU A 466 -2.98 -37.18 6.56
CA GLU A 466 -3.54 -35.88 6.16
C GLU A 466 -2.98 -34.70 6.97
N HIS A 467 -2.72 -34.88 8.27
CA HIS A 467 -2.34 -33.76 9.15
C HIS A 467 -0.86 -33.76 9.58
N HIS A 468 -0.11 -34.82 9.24
CA HIS A 468 1.27 -35.01 9.69
C HIS A 468 2.12 -35.72 8.63
N LEU A 469 1.76 -35.55 7.35
CA LEU A 469 2.56 -36.05 6.24
C LEU A 469 3.98 -35.51 6.40
N HIS A 470 4.95 -36.41 6.32
CA HIS A 470 6.34 -36.01 6.21
C HIS A 470 6.65 -35.93 4.74
N THR A 471 6.84 -34.72 4.22
CA THR A 471 7.28 -34.51 2.85
C THR A 471 8.75 -34.12 2.84
N PRO A 472 9.59 -34.81 2.05
CA PRO A 472 10.97 -34.42 1.88
C PRO A 472 11.11 -33.00 1.35
N ASP A 473 12.12 -32.27 1.83
CA ASP A 473 12.42 -30.93 1.33
C ASP A 473 12.66 -30.96 -0.20
N VAL A 474 12.26 -29.88 -0.87
CA VAL A 474 12.62 -29.54 -2.25
C VAL A 474 13.74 -28.49 -2.21
N ARG A 475 14.75 -28.57 -3.08
CA ARG A 475 15.86 -27.59 -3.15
C ARG A 475 15.85 -26.83 -4.47
N ASP A 476 15.92 -25.50 -4.34
CA ASP A 476 16.17 -24.53 -5.42
C ASP A 476 17.50 -24.70 -6.18
#